data_AF-A0AA39YVK6-F1
#
_entry.id   AF-A0AA39YVK6-F1
#
_cell.length_a   1.000
_cell.length_b   1.000
_cell.length_c   1.000
_cell.angle_alpha   90.00
_cell.angle_beta   90.00
_cell.angle_gamma   90.00
#
_symmetry.space_group_name_H-M   'P 1'
#
loop_
_entity.id
_entity.type
_entity.pdbx_description
1 polymer ?
#
loop_
_entity_poly.entity_id
_entity_poly.type
_entity_poly.pdbx_seq_one_letter_code
_entity_poly.pdbx_strand_id
1 'polypeptide(L)'
;MSARKPIDILIFGTGAVGSTIGWRLAQNANARLSVVCRSNYDAVKQKGIQLTTKMWGNGTFIPYRVVRSPREASDMSFDYVVCANKVTPSDGLSFIKELAPAVSERTSLISAQNGVGVEAPLRQAFRNNTILSAICYISCLQPAPGIIQQVSNIRPHAFHVGIYDPREDGGSAETRLKNFVALDDRFKQIGDAQVERWTKQIFNGAWNPMAAISGLETHPLLESPYLQTVQQLAKEMYEVAVKQGISLASDLPAKTIEFARNNPSLAPSMLQDARVNRPMEIESLCGNICRQADKIGVPVPTIKLVYHTLLGMNRQMLESAQPLPARTLPGVRREGSVPQSVRRRDSVPRELEAAAC
;
A
#
# COMPACT_ATOMS: atom_id res chain seq x y z
N MET A 1 0.09 16.22 40.99
CA MET A 1 -0.64 16.27 39.71
C MET A 1 -0.73 14.84 39.18
N SER A 2 -1.94 14.29 39.00
CA SER A 2 -2.09 12.96 38.38
C SER A 2 -1.51 13.02 36.97
N ALA A 3 -0.58 12.13 36.63
CA ALA A 3 -0.07 12.02 35.26
C ALA A 3 -1.25 11.82 34.31
N ARG A 4 -1.35 12.65 33.26
CA ARG A 4 -2.41 12.53 32.25
C ARG A 4 -2.25 11.16 31.58
N LYS A 5 -3.33 10.38 31.48
CA LYS A 5 -3.31 9.09 30.78
C LYS A 5 -2.82 9.31 29.34
N PRO A 6 -1.85 8.52 28.83
CA PRO A 6 -1.40 8.64 27.46
C PRO A 6 -2.54 8.30 26.49
N ILE A 7 -2.44 8.84 25.27
CA ILE A 7 -3.28 8.51 24.13
C ILE A 7 -2.73 7.22 23.52
N ASP A 8 -3.49 6.14 23.61
CA ASP A 8 -3.08 4.81 23.14
C ASP A 8 -3.42 4.64 21.66
N ILE A 9 -2.39 4.40 20.84
CA ILE A 9 -2.52 4.31 19.37
C ILE A 9 -1.97 2.98 18.88
N LEU A 10 -2.74 2.25 18.07
CA LEU A 10 -2.28 1.06 17.37
C LEU A 10 -2.01 1.40 15.89
N ILE A 11 -0.80 1.14 15.40
CA ILE A 11 -0.48 1.21 13.97
C ILE A 11 -0.61 -0.19 13.37
N PHE A 12 -1.64 -0.40 12.55
CA PHE A 12 -1.86 -1.63 11.79
C PHE A 12 -1.26 -1.50 10.39
N GLY A 13 -0.09 -2.13 10.19
CA GLY A 13 0.68 -2.07 8.95
C GLY A 13 1.88 -1.13 9.08
N THR A 14 3.05 -1.70 9.41
CA THR A 14 4.33 -0.98 9.55
C THR A 14 5.15 -0.97 8.26
N GLY A 15 4.46 -0.79 7.13
CA GLY A 15 5.10 -0.40 5.87
C GLY A 15 5.64 1.03 5.92
N ALA A 16 6.05 1.58 4.78
CA ALA A 16 6.60 2.94 4.71
C ALA A 16 5.63 4.01 5.27
N VAL A 17 4.34 3.96 4.89
CA VAL A 17 3.33 4.93 5.36
C VAL A 17 3.07 4.82 6.85
N GLY A 18 2.70 3.64 7.35
CA GLY A 18 2.36 3.46 8.76
C GLY A 18 3.53 3.73 9.69
N SER A 19 4.75 3.35 9.29
CA SER A 19 5.96 3.66 10.03
C SER A 19 6.29 5.16 10.05
N THR A 20 6.02 5.88 8.94
CA THR A 20 6.19 7.34 8.89
C THR A 20 5.17 8.08 9.76
N ILE A 21 3.90 7.65 9.74
CA ILE A 21 2.86 8.15 10.65
C ILE A 21 3.26 7.88 12.10
N GLY A 22 3.69 6.65 12.40
CA GLY A 22 4.15 6.24 13.72
C GLY A 22 5.30 7.12 14.22
N TRP A 23 6.30 7.39 13.37
CA TRP A 23 7.40 8.30 13.71
C TRP A 23 6.93 9.70 14.10
N ARG A 24 6.00 10.28 13.34
CA ARG A 24 5.47 11.61 13.63
C ARG A 24 4.71 11.64 14.94
N LEU A 25 3.79 10.70 15.12
CA LEU A 25 2.99 10.61 16.34
C LEU A 25 3.86 10.32 17.58
N ALA A 26 4.94 9.54 17.44
CA ALA A 26 5.87 9.24 18.52
C ALA A 26 6.69 10.46 19.00
N GLN A 27 6.70 11.58 18.27
CA GLN A 27 7.31 12.83 18.75
C GLN A 27 6.47 13.51 19.84
N ASN A 28 5.21 13.09 20.02
CA ASN A 28 4.35 13.60 21.07
C ASN A 28 4.51 12.76 22.35
N ALA A 29 4.98 13.38 23.43
CA ALA A 29 5.18 12.69 24.71
C ALA A 29 3.90 12.09 25.32
N ASN A 30 2.72 12.54 24.90
CA ASN A 30 1.44 12.00 25.35
C ASN A 30 0.94 10.83 24.49
N ALA A 31 1.59 10.52 23.36
CA ALA A 31 1.18 9.42 22.49
C ALA A 31 1.97 8.14 22.83
N ARG A 32 1.25 7.05 23.11
CA ARG A 32 1.83 5.73 23.34
C ARG A 32 1.45 4.80 22.20
N LEU A 33 2.45 4.40 21.40
CA LEU A 33 2.22 3.68 20.16
C LEU A 33 2.55 2.19 20.30
N SER A 34 1.58 1.35 20.00
CA SER A 34 1.78 -0.07 19.69
C SER A 34 1.76 -0.28 18.18
N VAL A 35 2.49 -1.27 17.68
CA VAL A 35 2.56 -1.56 16.24
C VAL A 35 2.30 -3.03 15.94
N VAL A 36 1.57 -3.27 14.85
CA VAL A 36 1.35 -4.61 14.30
C VAL A 36 2.31 -4.82 13.12
N CYS A 37 3.23 -5.77 13.29
CA CYS A 37 4.25 -6.11 12.31
C CYS A 37 4.07 -7.56 11.84
N ARG A 38 4.14 -7.80 10.52
CA ARG A 38 4.13 -9.15 9.95
C ARG A 38 5.55 -9.56 9.56
N SER A 39 5.90 -9.35 8.29
CA SER A 39 7.21 -9.70 7.72
C SER A 39 8.39 -8.94 8.33
N ASN A 40 8.15 -7.80 8.98
CA ASN A 40 9.18 -7.00 9.63
C ASN A 40 9.19 -7.09 11.16
N TYR A 41 8.43 -8.02 11.76
CA TYR A 41 8.30 -8.13 13.22
C TYR A 41 9.63 -8.26 13.94
N ASP A 42 10.49 -9.20 13.53
CA ASP A 42 11.72 -9.50 14.26
C ASP A 42 12.69 -8.31 14.21
N ALA A 43 12.80 -7.65 13.04
CA ALA A 43 13.60 -6.44 12.89
C ALA A 43 13.08 -5.29 13.78
N VAL A 44 11.76 -5.04 13.75
CA VAL A 44 11.14 -3.96 14.53
C VAL A 44 11.18 -4.23 16.04
N LYS A 45 10.98 -5.47 16.47
CA LYS A 45 11.06 -5.85 17.88
C LYS A 45 12.46 -5.69 18.46
N GLN A 46 13.49 -6.02 17.67
CA GLN A 46 14.87 -5.95 18.14
C GLN A 46 15.47 -4.53 18.06
N LYS A 47 15.17 -3.79 17.00
CA LYS A 47 15.89 -2.54 16.66
C LYS A 47 14.98 -1.32 16.56
N GLY A 48 13.68 -1.48 16.75
CA GLY A 48 12.69 -0.46 16.43
C GLY A 48 12.58 -0.19 14.93
N ILE A 49 12.00 0.95 14.60
CA ILE A 49 11.86 1.45 13.23
C ILE A 49 12.87 2.59 13.06
N GLN A 50 13.84 2.43 12.18
CA GLN A 50 14.84 3.44 11.88
C GLN A 50 14.37 4.30 10.71
N LEU A 51 14.41 5.62 10.88
CA LEU A 51 13.96 6.57 9.89
C LEU A 51 15.10 7.50 9.47
N THR A 52 15.33 7.54 8.16
CA THR A 52 16.06 8.63 7.50
C THR A 52 15.04 9.54 6.84
N THR A 53 15.05 10.82 7.18
CA THR A 53 14.08 11.77 6.62
C THR A 53 14.79 12.97 6.02
N LYS A 54 14.21 13.51 4.95
CA LYS A 54 14.76 14.70 4.30
C LYS A 54 14.48 15.98 5.09
N MET A 55 13.46 15.99 5.95
CA MET A 55 12.94 17.22 6.56
C MET A 55 12.58 17.14 8.05
N TRP A 56 12.61 15.96 8.68
CA TRP A 56 12.13 15.75 10.06
C TRP A 56 13.19 15.20 11.01
N GLY A 57 14.46 15.23 10.61
CA GLY A 57 15.55 14.59 11.33
C GLY A 57 15.56 13.06 11.17
N ASN A 58 16.71 12.48 11.47
CA ASN A 58 16.90 11.03 11.46
C ASN A 58 16.78 10.50 12.88
N GLY A 59 16.33 9.26 13.05
CA GLY A 59 16.24 8.65 14.36
C GLY A 59 15.64 7.26 14.35
N THR A 60 15.43 6.74 15.56
CA THR A 60 14.80 5.44 15.77
C THR A 60 13.55 5.60 16.59
N PHE A 61 12.43 5.14 16.06
CA PHE A 61 11.18 4.96 16.77
C PHE A 61 11.18 3.60 17.46
N ILE A 62 11.11 3.59 18.80
CA ILE A 62 10.88 2.37 19.58
C ILE A 62 9.40 2.31 19.98
N PRO A 63 8.59 1.41 19.40
CA PRO A 63 7.21 1.22 19.81
C PRO A 63 7.11 0.76 21.26
N TYR A 64 6.05 1.17 21.96
CA TYR A 64 5.71 0.66 23.29
C TYR A 64 5.50 -0.85 23.28
N ARG A 65 4.82 -1.36 22.24
CA ARG A 65 4.58 -2.79 22.02
C ARG A 65 4.70 -3.13 20.54
N VAL A 66 5.36 -4.24 20.24
CA VAL A 66 5.46 -4.82 18.89
C VAL A 66 4.77 -6.17 18.91
N VAL A 67 3.69 -6.31 18.15
CA VAL A 67 2.86 -7.53 18.09
C VAL A 67 2.75 -8.08 16.67
N ARG A 68 2.47 -9.37 16.51
CA ARG A 68 2.27 -9.98 15.18
C ARG A 68 0.85 -9.84 14.66
N SER A 69 -0.11 -9.68 15.55
CA SER A 69 -1.52 -9.49 15.22
C SER A 69 -2.21 -8.55 16.21
N PRO A 70 -3.33 -7.89 15.85
CA PRO A 70 -4.06 -7.04 16.79
C PRO A 70 -4.57 -7.81 18.02
N ARG A 71 -4.85 -9.11 17.89
CA ARG A 71 -5.25 -9.99 19.01
C ARG A 71 -4.22 -10.04 20.12
N GLU A 72 -2.94 -10.01 19.80
CA GLU A 72 -1.87 -10.00 20.82
C GLU A 72 -1.80 -8.71 21.64
N ALA A 73 -2.57 -7.68 21.27
CA ALA A 73 -2.69 -6.43 22.01
C ALA A 73 -4.13 -6.18 22.51
N SER A 74 -5.00 -7.21 22.52
CA SER A 74 -6.41 -7.07 22.93
C SER A 74 -6.59 -6.84 24.44
N ASP A 75 -5.52 -6.99 25.22
CA ASP A 75 -5.47 -6.60 26.64
C ASP A 75 -5.38 -5.08 26.83
N MET A 76 -5.16 -4.32 25.76
CA MET A 76 -5.13 -2.85 25.76
C MET A 76 -6.36 -2.28 25.03
N SER A 77 -6.82 -1.12 25.49
CA SER A 77 -7.81 -0.31 24.76
C SER A 77 -7.09 0.81 24.01
N PHE A 78 -7.42 0.98 22.72
CA PHE A 78 -6.84 2.02 21.88
C PHE A 78 -7.83 3.15 21.62
N ASP A 79 -7.37 4.39 21.79
CA ASP A 79 -8.10 5.59 21.40
C ASP A 79 -8.18 5.71 19.87
N TYR A 80 -7.08 5.33 19.20
CA TYR A 80 -6.94 5.36 17.74
C TYR A 80 -6.31 4.07 17.20
N VAL A 81 -6.87 3.56 16.10
CA VAL A 81 -6.25 2.49 15.30
C VAL A 81 -5.99 3.02 13.89
N VAL A 82 -4.72 3.17 13.52
CA VAL A 82 -4.29 3.61 12.20
C VAL A 82 -4.16 2.41 11.27
N CYS A 83 -5.03 2.33 10.27
CA CYS A 83 -5.00 1.33 9.22
C CYS A 83 -4.10 1.82 8.08
N ALA A 84 -2.86 1.34 8.03
CA ALA A 84 -1.86 1.70 7.02
C ALA A 84 -1.33 0.46 6.27
N ASN A 85 -2.00 -0.68 6.39
CA ASN A 85 -1.73 -1.87 5.59
C ASN A 85 -2.08 -1.62 4.12
N LYS A 86 -1.33 -2.24 3.21
CA LYS A 86 -1.70 -2.23 1.79
C LYS A 86 -3.00 -2.99 1.57
N VAL A 87 -3.82 -2.51 0.63
CA VAL A 87 -4.99 -3.25 0.12
C VAL A 87 -4.55 -3.96 -1.15
N THR A 88 -4.10 -5.20 -1.01
CA THR A 88 -3.65 -6.03 -2.13
C THR A 88 -4.78 -6.97 -2.58
N PRO A 89 -4.77 -7.44 -3.84
CA PRO A 89 -5.74 -8.44 -4.30
C PRO A 89 -5.79 -9.71 -3.44
N SER A 90 -4.64 -10.13 -2.87
CA SER A 90 -4.55 -11.32 -2.02
C SER A 90 -5.08 -11.11 -0.59
N ASP A 91 -4.94 -9.92 -0.02
CA ASP A 91 -5.41 -9.63 1.34
C ASP A 91 -6.92 -9.33 1.37
N GLY A 92 -7.46 -8.78 0.29
CA GLY A 92 -8.89 -8.42 0.18
C GLY A 92 -9.37 -7.61 1.39
N LEU A 93 -10.40 -8.11 2.07
CA LEU A 93 -10.97 -7.51 3.28
C LEU A 93 -10.63 -8.28 4.57
N SER A 94 -9.62 -9.17 4.56
CA SER A 94 -9.25 -9.97 5.74
C SER A 94 -8.88 -9.11 6.95
N PHE A 95 -8.29 -7.95 6.69
CA PHE A 95 -7.84 -7.01 7.72
C PHE A 95 -8.95 -6.55 8.67
N ILE A 96 -10.21 -6.49 8.20
CA ILE A 96 -11.36 -6.13 9.03
C ILE A 96 -11.53 -7.12 10.19
N LYS A 97 -11.45 -8.42 9.90
CA LYS A 97 -11.56 -9.47 10.92
C LYS A 97 -10.36 -9.46 11.86
N GLU A 98 -9.18 -9.16 11.33
CA GLU A 98 -7.95 -9.09 12.12
C GLU A 98 -7.95 -7.91 13.10
N LEU A 99 -8.53 -6.77 12.70
CA LEU A 99 -8.61 -5.57 13.53
C LEU A 99 -9.59 -5.70 14.69
N ALA A 100 -10.68 -6.47 14.52
CA ALA A 100 -11.79 -6.54 15.48
C ALA A 100 -11.37 -6.71 16.96
N PRO A 101 -10.38 -7.55 17.32
CA PRO A 101 -9.93 -7.70 18.71
C PRO A 101 -9.31 -6.45 19.35
N ALA A 102 -8.88 -5.48 18.54
CA ALA A 102 -8.26 -4.23 19.01
C ALA A 102 -9.19 -3.01 18.89
N VAL A 103 -10.44 -3.20 18.46
CA VAL A 103 -11.41 -2.13 18.24
C VAL A 103 -12.52 -2.23 19.29
N SER A 104 -12.62 -1.21 20.14
CA SER A 104 -13.73 -1.02 21.07
C SER A 104 -14.71 0.03 20.54
N GLU A 105 -15.87 0.20 21.18
CA GLU A 105 -16.82 1.28 20.85
C GLU A 105 -16.21 2.68 20.99
N ARG A 106 -15.15 2.83 21.79
CA ARG A 106 -14.46 4.11 22.02
C ARG A 106 -13.33 4.36 21.02
N THR A 107 -12.97 3.38 20.22
CA THR A 107 -11.82 3.46 19.31
C THR A 107 -12.21 4.25 18.06
N SER A 108 -11.36 5.18 17.63
CA SER A 108 -11.50 5.84 16.34
C SER A 108 -10.59 5.17 15.31
N LEU A 109 -11.10 4.93 14.11
CA LEU A 109 -10.38 4.21 13.04
C LEU A 109 -9.84 5.21 12.03
N ILE A 110 -8.53 5.20 11.79
CA ILE A 110 -7.87 6.13 10.88
C ILE A 110 -7.50 5.35 9.61
N SER A 111 -8.19 5.60 8.51
CA SER A 111 -7.87 4.98 7.22
C SER A 111 -6.77 5.77 6.51
N ALA A 112 -5.53 5.29 6.61
CA ALA A 112 -4.34 5.90 6.00
C ALA A 112 -3.92 5.19 4.71
N GLN A 113 -4.73 4.24 4.22
CA GLN A 113 -4.47 3.47 3.01
C GLN A 113 -4.62 4.36 1.77
N ASN A 114 -3.82 4.10 0.73
CA ASN A 114 -4.00 4.74 -0.57
C ASN A 114 -5.26 4.22 -1.27
N GLY A 115 -5.78 5.00 -2.21
CA GLY A 115 -6.97 4.62 -2.98
C GLY A 115 -8.25 5.30 -2.52
N VAL A 116 -9.33 4.98 -3.21
CA VAL A 116 -10.71 5.35 -2.86
C VAL A 116 -11.49 4.14 -2.38
N GLY A 117 -12.54 4.36 -1.59
CA GLY A 117 -13.41 3.28 -1.09
C GLY A 117 -12.76 2.37 -0.04
N VAL A 118 -11.63 2.77 0.54
CA VAL A 118 -10.91 2.02 1.57
C VAL A 118 -11.57 2.13 2.94
N GLU A 119 -12.38 3.16 3.16
CA GLU A 119 -13.11 3.41 4.39
C GLU A 119 -14.43 2.63 4.48
N ALA A 120 -15.05 2.31 3.34
CA ALA A 120 -16.36 1.65 3.31
C ALA A 120 -16.39 0.29 4.05
N PRO A 121 -15.38 -0.60 3.92
CA PRO A 121 -15.31 -1.82 4.70
C PRO A 121 -15.21 -1.58 6.22
N LEU A 122 -14.47 -0.54 6.64
CA LEU A 122 -14.40 -0.15 8.06
C LEU A 122 -15.77 0.30 8.55
N ARG A 123 -16.49 1.12 7.79
CA ARG A 123 -17.84 1.58 8.17
C ARG A 123 -18.84 0.43 8.26
N GLN A 124 -18.76 -0.53 7.33
CA GLN A 124 -19.66 -1.69 7.32
C GLN A 124 -19.48 -2.55 8.58
N ALA A 125 -18.25 -2.74 9.03
CA ALA A 125 -17.91 -3.60 10.17
C ALA A 125 -18.01 -2.88 11.53
N PHE A 126 -17.60 -1.62 11.58
CA PHE A 126 -17.49 -0.82 12.81
C PHE A 126 -18.46 0.37 12.75
N ARG A 127 -19.76 0.05 12.68
CA ARG A 127 -20.83 0.99 12.29
C ARG A 127 -20.90 2.26 13.13
N ASN A 128 -20.61 2.17 14.42
CA ASN A 128 -20.76 3.26 15.38
C ASN A 128 -19.43 3.97 15.69
N ASN A 129 -18.31 3.45 15.19
CA ASN A 129 -17.00 4.05 15.44
C ASN A 129 -16.84 5.32 14.59
N THR A 130 -16.12 6.29 15.13
CA THR A 130 -15.61 7.42 14.34
C THR A 130 -14.57 6.90 13.35
N ILE A 131 -14.76 7.21 12.07
CA ILE A 131 -13.81 6.88 11.01
C ILE A 131 -13.22 8.19 10.49
N LEU A 132 -11.91 8.32 10.62
CA LEU A 132 -11.14 9.43 10.10
C LEU A 132 -10.40 8.96 8.85
N SER A 133 -10.56 9.66 7.74
CA SER A 133 -9.84 9.38 6.51
C SER A 133 -8.57 10.22 6.49
N ALA A 134 -7.41 9.57 6.42
CA ALA A 134 -6.10 10.21 6.36
C ALA A 134 -5.51 10.08 4.95
N ILE A 135 -5.43 11.20 4.24
CA ILE A 135 -4.85 11.34 2.92
C ILE A 135 -3.37 11.73 3.08
N CYS A 136 -2.47 10.80 2.74
CA CYS A 136 -1.03 10.93 3.02
C CYS A 136 -0.27 11.46 1.79
N TYR A 137 0.19 12.72 1.84
CA TYR A 137 1.05 13.34 0.82
C TYR A 137 2.53 13.18 1.18
N ILE A 138 2.98 11.93 1.19
CA ILE A 138 4.36 11.57 1.54
C ILE A 138 5.00 10.73 0.43
N SER A 139 6.31 10.93 0.24
CA SER A 139 7.15 9.99 -0.51
C SER A 139 8.06 9.27 0.49
N CYS A 140 7.79 7.98 0.70
CA CYS A 140 8.54 7.15 1.61
C CYS A 140 8.68 5.73 1.07
N LEU A 141 9.78 5.07 1.42
CA LEU A 141 10.05 3.69 1.07
C LEU A 141 10.54 2.91 2.28
N GLN A 142 10.43 1.58 2.18
CA GLN A 142 10.99 0.64 3.13
C GLN A 142 12.04 -0.22 2.41
N PRO A 143 13.31 0.23 2.37
CA PRO A 143 14.37 -0.53 1.69
C PRO A 143 14.64 -1.87 2.38
N ALA A 144 14.48 -1.96 3.69
CA ALA A 144 14.66 -3.20 4.46
C ALA A 144 13.65 -3.29 5.63
N PRO A 145 13.38 -4.49 6.18
CA PRO A 145 12.58 -4.65 7.39
C PRO A 145 13.00 -3.70 8.52
N GLY A 146 12.08 -2.84 8.98
CA GLY A 146 12.35 -1.85 10.03
C GLY A 146 13.13 -0.60 9.60
N ILE A 147 13.55 -0.47 8.34
CA ILE A 147 14.28 0.70 7.83
C ILE A 147 13.36 1.49 6.90
N ILE A 148 13.14 2.77 7.19
CA ILE A 148 12.27 3.66 6.43
C ILE A 148 13.06 4.87 5.93
N GLN A 149 12.79 5.27 4.69
CA GLN A 149 13.31 6.52 4.14
C GLN A 149 12.18 7.41 3.67
N GLN A 150 12.17 8.66 4.11
CA GLN A 150 11.30 9.72 3.62
C GLN A 150 12.14 10.63 2.72
N VAL A 151 11.79 10.72 1.43
CA VAL A 151 12.74 11.17 0.38
C VAL A 151 12.36 12.49 -0.30
N SER A 152 11.20 13.06 0.00
CA SER A 152 10.72 14.30 -0.62
C SER A 152 10.68 15.49 0.34
N ASN A 153 10.66 16.71 -0.17
CA ASN A 153 10.24 17.84 0.66
C ASN A 153 8.70 17.88 0.62
N ILE A 154 8.06 18.07 1.76
CA ILE A 154 6.60 18.12 1.89
C ILE A 154 6.20 19.53 2.35
N ARG A 155 5.17 20.12 1.73
CA ARG A 155 4.67 21.47 2.06
C ARG A 155 3.22 21.41 2.55
N PRO A 156 2.85 22.23 3.55
CA PRO A 156 3.41 22.25 4.90
C PRO A 156 2.98 21.03 5.74
N HIS A 157 1.89 20.35 5.35
CA HIS A 157 1.34 19.21 6.07
C HIS A 157 1.47 17.94 5.22
N ALA A 158 1.78 16.83 5.88
CA ALA A 158 1.98 15.53 5.23
C ALA A 158 0.71 14.67 5.24
N PHE A 159 -0.18 14.91 6.20
CA PHE A 159 -1.35 14.07 6.45
C PHE A 159 -2.59 14.95 6.55
N HIS A 160 -3.46 14.88 5.56
CA HIS A 160 -4.74 15.58 5.59
C HIS A 160 -5.80 14.63 6.16
N VAL A 161 -6.47 15.03 7.23
CA VAL A 161 -7.39 14.17 7.98
C VAL A 161 -8.76 14.82 8.07
N GLY A 162 -9.79 14.08 7.67
CA GLY A 162 -11.19 14.50 7.78
C GLY A 162 -12.07 13.35 8.23
N ILE A 163 -13.31 13.66 8.60
CA ILE A 163 -14.30 12.65 8.99
C ILE A 163 -14.82 11.95 7.73
N TYR A 164 -14.95 10.63 7.77
CA TYR A 164 -15.60 9.84 6.75
C TYR A 164 -16.99 9.40 7.21
N ASP A 165 -18.01 9.58 6.36
CA ASP A 165 -19.42 9.24 6.65
C ASP A 165 -19.83 9.82 8.02
N PRO A 166 -19.84 11.16 8.18
CA PRO A 166 -20.15 11.80 9.44
C PRO A 166 -21.55 11.41 9.89
N ARG A 167 -21.68 11.06 11.18
CA ARG A 167 -22.95 10.69 11.80
C ARG A 167 -23.22 11.62 12.95
N GLU A 168 -24.49 11.82 13.24
CA GLU A 168 -24.89 12.57 14.43
C GLU A 168 -24.42 11.83 15.68
N ASP A 169 -23.48 12.44 16.39
CA ASP A 169 -22.87 11.86 17.59
C ASP A 169 -22.64 12.90 18.71
N GLY A 170 -23.30 14.05 18.60
CA GLY A 170 -23.15 15.17 19.54
C GLY A 170 -21.80 15.89 19.46
N GLY A 171 -21.05 15.77 18.35
CA GLY A 171 -19.76 16.46 18.16
C GLY A 171 -18.54 15.64 18.58
N SER A 172 -18.73 14.33 18.80
CA SER A 172 -17.69 13.45 19.30
C SER A 172 -16.62 13.18 18.23
N ALA A 173 -17.04 13.01 16.97
CA ALA A 173 -16.17 12.78 15.84
C ALA A 173 -15.25 13.98 15.56
N GLU A 174 -15.79 15.20 15.63
CA GLU A 174 -15.03 16.45 15.47
C GLU A 174 -14.01 16.60 16.59
N THR A 175 -14.40 16.28 17.83
CA THR A 175 -13.48 16.30 18.98
C THR A 175 -12.35 15.28 18.80
N ARG A 176 -12.66 14.06 18.36
CA ARG A 176 -11.66 13.01 18.07
C ARG A 176 -10.74 13.42 16.93
N LEU A 177 -11.27 14.00 15.86
CA LEU A 177 -10.47 14.52 14.75
C LEU A 177 -9.51 15.61 15.23
N LYS A 178 -10.02 16.61 15.95
CA LYS A 178 -9.21 17.71 16.50
C LYS A 178 -8.11 17.18 17.42
N ASN A 179 -8.43 16.24 18.29
CA ASN A 179 -7.47 15.63 19.21
C ASN A 179 -6.38 14.85 18.47
N PHE A 180 -6.74 14.07 17.43
CA PHE A 180 -5.77 13.33 16.63
C PHE A 180 -4.84 14.27 15.84
N VAL A 181 -5.41 15.28 15.18
CA VAL A 181 -4.63 16.27 14.39
C VAL A 181 -3.69 17.07 15.30
N ALA A 182 -4.10 17.38 16.53
CA ALA A 182 -3.27 18.09 17.50
C ALA A 182 -2.06 17.29 18.02
N LEU A 183 -1.95 16.00 17.68
CA LEU A 183 -0.80 15.18 18.09
C LEU A 183 0.50 15.61 17.41
N ASP A 184 0.45 16.14 16.19
CA ASP A 184 1.64 16.58 15.45
C ASP A 184 1.28 17.59 14.36
N ASP A 185 2.14 18.60 14.16
CA ASP A 185 1.91 19.73 13.23
C ASP A 185 1.85 19.33 11.74
N ARG A 186 2.25 18.10 11.40
CA ARG A 186 2.16 17.57 10.04
C ARG A 186 0.78 17.01 9.69
N PHE A 187 -0.11 16.89 10.67
CA PHE A 187 -1.51 16.57 10.44
C PHE A 187 -2.31 17.86 10.24
N LYS A 188 -3.21 17.84 9.26
CA LYS A 188 -4.10 18.96 8.94
C LYS A 188 -5.52 18.48 8.94
N GLN A 189 -6.39 19.15 9.69
CA GLN A 189 -7.83 18.97 9.57
C GLN A 189 -8.32 19.54 8.24
N ILE A 190 -9.11 18.75 7.51
CA ILE A 190 -9.78 19.17 6.26
C ILE A 190 -11.30 19.07 6.40
N GLY A 191 -12.02 19.73 5.49
CA GLY A 191 -13.49 19.69 5.44
C GLY A 191 -14.00 18.35 4.92
N ASP A 192 -14.11 18.21 3.60
CA ASP A 192 -14.56 16.99 2.96
C ASP A 192 -13.37 16.07 2.63
N ALA A 193 -13.27 14.95 3.36
CA ALA A 193 -12.22 13.98 3.15
C ALA A 193 -12.32 13.24 1.80
N GLN A 194 -13.52 13.08 1.24
CA GLN A 194 -13.70 12.43 -0.05
C GLN A 194 -13.25 13.34 -1.20
N VAL A 195 -13.49 14.65 -1.13
CA VAL A 195 -12.94 15.62 -2.09
C VAL A 195 -11.41 15.54 -2.15
N GLU A 196 -10.75 15.55 -0.99
CA GLU A 196 -9.28 15.45 -0.92
C GLU A 196 -8.77 14.10 -1.44
N ARG A 197 -9.44 13.00 -1.05
CA ARG A 197 -9.04 11.64 -1.45
C ARG A 197 -9.19 11.44 -2.94
N TRP A 198 -10.30 11.88 -3.54
CA TRP A 198 -10.50 11.82 -5.00
C TRP A 198 -9.54 12.73 -5.76
N THR A 199 -9.23 13.90 -5.21
CA THR A 199 -8.22 14.80 -5.79
C THR A 199 -6.87 14.10 -5.91
N LYS A 200 -6.39 13.49 -4.82
CA LYS A 200 -5.16 12.68 -4.85
C LYS A 200 -5.29 11.44 -5.72
N GLN A 201 -6.46 10.79 -5.71
CA GLN A 201 -6.67 9.55 -6.46
C GLN A 201 -6.66 9.76 -7.97
N ILE A 202 -7.17 10.89 -8.47
CA ILE A 202 -7.11 11.18 -9.91
C ILE A 202 -5.65 11.31 -10.38
N PHE A 203 -4.78 11.92 -9.55
CA PHE A 203 -3.34 11.91 -9.82
C PHE A 203 -2.76 10.49 -9.73
N ASN A 204 -2.86 9.85 -8.57
CA ASN A 204 -2.22 8.55 -8.34
C ASN A 204 -2.75 7.47 -9.29
N GLY A 205 -4.05 7.42 -9.53
CA GLY A 205 -4.70 6.42 -10.37
C GLY A 205 -4.43 6.59 -11.85
N ALA A 206 -4.10 7.80 -12.31
CA ALA A 206 -3.65 8.03 -13.69
C ALA A 206 -2.17 7.65 -13.87
N TRP A 207 -1.31 8.05 -12.93
CA TRP A 207 0.14 7.91 -13.06
C TRP A 207 0.69 6.57 -12.57
N ASN A 208 0.28 6.10 -11.39
CA ASN A 208 0.85 4.89 -10.78
C ASN A 208 0.68 3.63 -11.65
N PRO A 209 -0.53 3.32 -12.19
CA PRO A 209 -0.72 2.15 -13.02
C PRO A 209 0.13 2.16 -14.29
N MET A 210 0.16 3.30 -14.99
CA MET A 210 0.92 3.42 -16.23
C MET A 210 2.41 3.38 -15.99
N ALA A 211 2.90 3.98 -14.90
CA ALA A 211 4.30 3.88 -14.49
C ALA A 211 4.68 2.42 -14.21
N ALA A 212 3.85 1.67 -13.47
CA ALA A 212 4.09 0.28 -13.18
C ALA A 212 4.10 -0.60 -14.44
N ILE A 213 3.12 -0.44 -15.33
CA ILE A 213 3.01 -1.21 -16.58
C ILE A 213 4.19 -0.93 -17.52
N SER A 214 4.58 0.34 -17.69
CA SER A 214 5.63 0.73 -18.63
C SER A 214 7.05 0.63 -18.08
N GLY A 215 7.21 0.58 -16.75
CA GLY A 215 8.51 0.72 -16.08
C GLY A 215 9.05 2.16 -16.05
N LEU A 216 8.30 3.12 -16.60
CA LEU A 216 8.71 4.51 -16.79
C LEU A 216 8.27 5.40 -15.62
N GLU A 217 9.09 6.41 -15.34
CA GLU A 217 8.75 7.48 -14.39
C GLU A 217 7.87 8.55 -15.07
N THR A 218 7.39 9.53 -14.30
CA THR A 218 6.41 10.51 -14.79
C THR A 218 6.90 11.34 -15.99
N HIS A 219 8.18 11.72 -16.05
CA HIS A 219 8.72 12.49 -17.19
C HIS A 219 8.83 11.65 -18.47
N PRO A 220 9.44 10.46 -18.48
CA PRO A 220 9.40 9.62 -19.67
C PRO A 220 7.98 9.22 -20.11
N LEU A 221 7.02 9.10 -19.18
CA LEU A 221 5.60 8.90 -19.52
C LEU A 221 5.01 10.09 -20.29
N LEU A 222 5.33 11.33 -19.88
CA LEU A 222 4.88 12.56 -20.56
C LEU A 222 5.33 12.60 -22.02
N GLU A 223 6.53 12.09 -22.30
CA GLU A 223 7.15 12.07 -23.64
C GLU A 223 6.80 10.80 -24.45
N SER A 224 5.83 10.00 -23.99
CA SER A 224 5.47 8.72 -24.59
C SER A 224 4.03 8.67 -25.08
N PRO A 225 3.68 7.71 -25.96
CA PRO A 225 2.28 7.46 -26.34
C PRO A 225 1.36 7.12 -25.15
N TYR A 226 1.93 6.63 -24.03
CA TYR A 226 1.16 6.32 -22.83
C TYR A 226 0.49 7.53 -22.18
N LEU A 227 0.93 8.76 -22.49
CA LEU A 227 0.30 9.98 -21.98
C LEU A 227 -1.20 10.03 -22.31
N GLN A 228 -1.61 9.54 -23.49
CA GLN A 228 -3.03 9.49 -23.87
C GLN A 228 -3.84 8.60 -22.91
N THR A 229 -3.26 7.47 -22.50
CA THR A 229 -3.87 6.57 -21.51
C THR A 229 -3.92 7.24 -20.13
N VAL A 230 -2.85 7.92 -19.70
CA VAL A 230 -2.83 8.69 -18.44
C VAL A 230 -3.95 9.73 -18.42
N GLN A 231 -4.12 10.50 -19.50
CA GLN A 231 -5.18 11.50 -19.63
C GLN A 231 -6.57 10.87 -19.56
N GLN A 232 -6.78 9.75 -20.26
CA GLN A 232 -8.06 9.05 -20.26
C GLN A 232 -8.39 8.44 -18.90
N LEU A 233 -7.40 7.89 -18.18
CA LEU A 233 -7.57 7.42 -16.81
C LEU A 233 -8.00 8.57 -15.88
N ALA A 234 -7.32 9.72 -15.95
CA ALA A 234 -7.67 10.89 -15.12
C ALA A 234 -9.11 11.37 -15.39
N LYS A 235 -9.53 11.37 -16.66
CA LYS A 235 -10.89 11.73 -17.09
C LYS A 235 -11.94 10.74 -16.58
N GLU A 236 -11.76 9.44 -16.80
CA GLU A 236 -12.69 8.39 -16.34
C GLU A 236 -12.86 8.43 -14.81
N MET A 237 -11.77 8.62 -14.06
CA MET A 237 -11.83 8.73 -12.60
C MET A 237 -12.60 9.97 -12.14
N TYR A 238 -12.39 11.11 -12.81
CA TYR A 238 -13.12 12.34 -12.53
C TYR A 238 -14.63 12.19 -12.80
N GLU A 239 -15.01 11.56 -13.92
CA GLU A 239 -16.43 11.30 -14.25
C GLU A 239 -17.11 10.44 -13.18
N VAL A 240 -16.43 9.40 -12.70
CA VAL A 240 -16.94 8.56 -11.59
C VAL A 240 -17.09 9.36 -10.30
N ALA A 241 -16.13 10.22 -9.96
CA ALA A 241 -16.19 11.02 -8.74
C ALA A 241 -17.34 12.04 -8.77
N VAL A 242 -17.47 12.80 -9.85
CA VAL A 242 -18.53 13.81 -10.00
C VAL A 242 -19.91 13.16 -10.06
N LYS A 243 -20.05 12.01 -10.74
CA LYS A 243 -21.32 11.27 -10.76
C LYS A 243 -21.75 10.78 -9.36
N GLN A 244 -20.79 10.54 -8.46
CA GLN A 244 -21.05 10.21 -7.05
C GLN A 244 -21.37 11.44 -6.17
N GLY A 245 -21.37 12.65 -6.75
CA GLY A 245 -21.65 13.89 -6.03
C GLY A 245 -20.42 14.50 -5.35
N ILE A 246 -19.20 14.03 -5.67
CA ILE A 246 -17.97 14.64 -5.13
C ILE A 246 -17.68 15.93 -5.90
N SER A 247 -17.64 17.05 -5.19
CA SER A 247 -17.39 18.37 -5.76
C SER A 247 -15.90 18.56 -6.09
N LEU A 248 -15.52 18.26 -7.33
CA LEU A 248 -14.16 18.44 -7.85
C LEU A 248 -14.10 19.57 -8.89
N ALA A 249 -12.94 20.22 -8.99
CA ALA A 249 -12.69 21.21 -10.03
C ALA A 249 -12.69 20.53 -11.41
N SER A 250 -13.36 21.14 -12.39
CA SER A 250 -13.51 20.57 -13.73
C SER A 250 -12.20 20.44 -14.52
N ASP A 251 -11.21 21.24 -14.17
CA ASP A 251 -9.87 21.22 -14.76
C ASP A 251 -8.91 20.23 -14.07
N LEU A 252 -9.36 19.50 -13.05
CA LEU A 252 -8.52 18.60 -12.27
C LEU A 252 -7.82 17.50 -13.10
N PRO A 253 -8.46 16.87 -14.11
CA PRO A 253 -7.76 15.94 -15.01
C PRO A 253 -6.59 16.59 -15.76
N ALA A 254 -6.75 17.83 -16.23
CA ALA A 254 -5.69 18.57 -16.92
C ALA A 254 -4.58 18.99 -15.95
N LYS A 255 -4.95 19.51 -14.77
CA LYS A 255 -4.02 19.88 -13.69
C LYS A 255 -3.14 18.72 -13.23
N THR A 256 -3.67 17.49 -13.25
CA THR A 256 -2.90 16.29 -12.93
C THR A 256 -1.71 16.10 -13.89
N ILE A 257 -1.87 16.47 -15.16
CA ILE A 257 -0.80 16.40 -16.17
C ILE A 257 0.17 17.57 -16.01
N GLU A 258 -0.35 18.77 -15.83
CA GLU A 258 0.46 19.97 -15.58
C GLU A 258 1.32 19.83 -14.34
N PHE A 259 0.77 19.24 -13.26
CA PHE A 259 1.52 18.96 -12.05
C PHE A 259 2.74 18.08 -12.34
N ALA A 260 2.58 16.99 -13.11
CA ALA A 260 3.70 16.13 -13.46
C ALA A 260 4.76 16.84 -14.32
N ARG A 261 4.35 17.73 -15.22
CA ARG A 261 5.28 18.55 -16.04
C ARG A 261 6.08 19.54 -15.19
N ASN A 262 5.43 20.17 -14.22
CA ASN A 262 5.99 21.27 -13.44
C ASN A 262 6.76 20.81 -12.18
N ASN A 263 6.83 19.50 -11.93
CA ASN A 263 7.55 18.92 -10.81
C ASN A 263 8.64 17.95 -11.29
N PRO A 264 9.67 17.66 -10.49
CA PRO A 264 10.68 16.67 -10.83
C PRO A 264 10.07 15.30 -11.17
N SER A 265 10.74 14.55 -12.04
CA SER A 265 10.35 13.17 -12.35
C SER A 265 10.22 12.35 -11.07
N LEU A 266 9.15 11.57 -11.00
CA LEU A 266 8.81 10.75 -9.85
C LEU A 266 8.66 9.29 -10.30
N ALA A 267 9.25 8.38 -9.53
CA ALA A 267 8.87 6.97 -9.53
C ALA A 267 7.70 6.76 -8.53
N PRO A 268 6.44 6.59 -8.98
CA PRO A 268 5.32 6.43 -8.07
C PRO A 268 5.39 5.12 -7.29
N SER A 269 4.69 5.02 -6.16
CA SER A 269 4.78 3.86 -5.24
C SER A 269 4.53 2.50 -5.91
N MET A 270 3.61 2.45 -6.87
CA MET A 270 3.30 1.20 -7.58
C MET A 270 4.44 0.75 -8.51
N LEU A 271 5.14 1.69 -9.16
CA LEU A 271 6.36 1.39 -9.92
C LEU A 271 7.48 0.91 -9.00
N GLN A 272 7.63 1.52 -7.82
CA GLN A 272 8.60 1.06 -6.83
C GLN A 272 8.32 -0.39 -6.41
N ASP A 273 7.05 -0.72 -6.15
CA ASP A 273 6.64 -2.08 -5.83
C ASP A 273 6.94 -3.06 -6.97
N ALA A 274 6.61 -2.69 -8.21
CA ALA A 274 6.91 -3.50 -9.39
C ALA A 274 8.42 -3.75 -9.58
N ARG A 275 9.27 -2.73 -9.38
CA ARG A 275 10.73 -2.84 -9.52
C ARG A 275 11.37 -3.85 -8.55
N VAL A 276 10.73 -4.12 -7.42
CA VAL A 276 11.24 -5.06 -6.39
C VAL A 276 10.31 -6.25 -6.15
N ASN A 277 9.44 -6.57 -7.12
CA ASN A 277 8.53 -7.70 -7.09
C ASN A 277 7.63 -7.78 -5.84
N ARG A 278 7.14 -6.64 -5.34
CA ARG A 278 6.24 -6.58 -4.17
C ARG A 278 4.78 -6.45 -4.61
N PRO A 279 3.81 -7.03 -3.86
CA PRO A 279 2.40 -6.84 -4.13
C PRO A 279 2.01 -5.36 -4.29
N MET A 280 1.32 -5.06 -5.39
CA MET A 280 0.85 -3.72 -5.73
C MET A 280 -0.56 -3.44 -5.16
N GLU A 281 -0.86 -2.18 -4.86
CA GLU A 281 -2.17 -1.71 -4.37
C GLU A 281 -3.22 -1.58 -5.50
N ILE A 282 -3.42 -2.64 -6.28
CA ILE A 282 -4.25 -2.62 -7.49
C ILE A 282 -5.73 -2.39 -7.15
N GLU A 283 -6.20 -3.02 -6.08
CA GLU A 283 -7.62 -2.96 -5.68
C GLU A 283 -8.04 -1.56 -5.28
N SER A 284 -7.22 -0.85 -4.50
CA SER A 284 -7.61 0.47 -3.99
C SER A 284 -7.39 1.61 -5.01
N LEU A 285 -6.41 1.47 -5.92
CA LEU A 285 -6.16 2.46 -6.97
C LEU A 285 -7.01 2.27 -8.24
N CYS A 286 -7.43 1.05 -8.56
CA CYS A 286 -8.19 0.76 -9.79
C CYS A 286 -9.46 -0.03 -9.52
N GLY A 287 -9.37 -1.18 -8.85
CA GLY A 287 -10.50 -2.10 -8.67
C GLY A 287 -11.73 -1.46 -8.00
N ASN A 288 -11.50 -0.65 -6.96
CA ASN A 288 -12.55 0.07 -6.25
C ASN A 288 -13.28 1.07 -7.15
N ILE A 289 -12.55 1.71 -8.07
CA ILE A 289 -13.13 2.66 -9.02
C ILE A 289 -14.01 1.92 -10.03
N CYS A 290 -13.55 0.78 -10.58
CA CYS A 290 -14.37 -0.06 -11.45
C CYS A 290 -15.68 -0.47 -10.77
N ARG A 291 -15.59 -0.96 -9.52
CA ARG A 291 -16.78 -1.37 -8.74
C ARG A 291 -17.74 -0.21 -8.45
N GLN A 292 -17.23 0.98 -8.19
CA GLN A 292 -18.06 2.16 -7.96
C GLN A 292 -18.72 2.64 -9.25
N ALA A 293 -17.96 2.66 -10.36
CA ALA A 293 -18.45 3.02 -11.68
C ALA A 293 -19.59 2.11 -12.14
N ASP A 294 -19.45 0.79 -11.94
CA ASP A 294 -20.49 -0.19 -12.26
C ASP A 294 -21.79 0.05 -11.47
N LYS A 295 -21.69 0.42 -10.18
CA LYS A 295 -22.86 0.71 -9.34
C LYS A 295 -23.66 1.94 -9.79
N ILE A 296 -22.98 2.92 -10.39
CA ILE A 296 -23.59 4.20 -10.80
C ILE A 296 -23.77 4.32 -12.32
N GLY A 297 -23.45 3.26 -13.08
CA GLY A 297 -23.62 3.21 -14.53
C GLY A 297 -22.67 4.11 -15.33
N VAL A 298 -21.45 4.36 -14.83
CA VAL A 298 -20.44 5.15 -15.57
C VAL A 298 -19.48 4.22 -16.31
N PRO A 299 -19.29 4.36 -17.63
CA PRO A 299 -18.34 3.56 -18.38
C PRO A 299 -16.90 3.97 -18.04
N VAL A 300 -16.06 2.99 -17.69
CA VAL A 300 -14.63 3.19 -17.40
C VAL A 300 -13.74 2.16 -18.14
N PRO A 301 -13.82 2.10 -19.48
CA PRO A 301 -13.16 1.06 -20.26
C PRO A 301 -11.63 1.07 -20.10
N THR A 302 -11.02 2.25 -20.00
CA THR A 302 -9.56 2.37 -19.88
C THR A 302 -9.10 1.93 -18.50
N ILE A 303 -9.80 2.35 -17.43
CA ILE A 303 -9.51 1.86 -16.07
C ILE A 303 -9.67 0.35 -16.00
N LYS A 304 -10.73 -0.23 -16.59
CA LYS A 304 -10.93 -1.70 -16.60
C LYS A 304 -9.80 -2.45 -17.31
N LEU A 305 -9.34 -1.96 -18.46
CA LEU A 305 -8.22 -2.56 -19.18
C LEU A 305 -6.93 -2.53 -18.35
N VAL A 306 -6.61 -1.36 -17.79
CA VAL A 306 -5.42 -1.16 -16.96
C VAL A 306 -5.48 -2.02 -15.69
N TYR A 307 -6.65 -2.08 -15.04
CA TYR A 307 -6.90 -2.92 -13.87
C TYR A 307 -6.61 -4.40 -14.14
N HIS A 308 -7.19 -4.97 -15.21
CA HIS A 308 -6.96 -6.38 -15.55
C HIS A 308 -5.52 -6.66 -15.97
N THR A 309 -4.88 -5.72 -16.66
CA THR A 309 -3.46 -5.82 -17.03
C THR A 309 -2.57 -5.89 -15.79
N LEU A 310 -2.81 -5.00 -14.81
CA LEU A 310 -2.08 -5.00 -13.54
C LEU A 310 -2.30 -6.29 -12.74
N LEU A 311 -3.52 -6.84 -12.72
CA LEU A 311 -3.79 -8.11 -12.05
C LEU A 311 -2.95 -9.25 -12.65
N GLY A 312 -2.88 -9.33 -13.99
CA GLY A 312 -2.06 -10.32 -14.69
C GLY A 312 -0.57 -10.15 -14.39
N MET A 313 -0.07 -8.92 -14.49
CA MET A 313 1.32 -8.58 -14.18
C MET A 313 1.69 -8.92 -12.72
N ASN A 314 0.85 -8.53 -11.76
CA ASN A 314 1.10 -8.80 -10.34
C ASN A 314 1.06 -10.29 -10.02
N ARG A 315 0.18 -11.06 -10.67
CA ARG A 315 0.16 -12.52 -10.51
C ARG A 315 1.46 -13.15 -10.99
N GLN A 316 1.92 -12.82 -12.20
CA GLN A 316 3.17 -13.35 -12.76
C GLN A 316 4.39 -12.99 -11.91
N MET A 317 4.44 -11.75 -11.43
CA MET A 317 5.48 -11.26 -10.53
C MET A 317 5.54 -12.05 -9.21
N LEU A 318 4.39 -12.37 -8.61
CA LEU A 318 4.35 -13.12 -7.36
C LEU A 318 4.61 -14.62 -7.55
N GLU A 319 4.19 -15.21 -8.68
CA GLU A 319 4.49 -16.60 -9.02
C GLU A 319 5.99 -16.81 -9.33
N SER A 320 6.62 -15.87 -10.04
CA SER A 320 8.07 -15.93 -10.35
C SER A 320 8.98 -15.66 -9.16
N ALA A 321 8.48 -14.99 -8.12
CA ALA A 321 9.19 -14.80 -6.85
C ALA A 321 9.19 -16.06 -5.95
N GLN A 322 8.38 -17.07 -6.27
CA GLN A 322 8.44 -18.38 -5.60
C GLN A 322 9.54 -19.24 -6.24
N PRO A 323 10.32 -20.03 -5.46
CA PRO A 323 11.22 -21.01 -6.03
C PRO A 323 10.43 -21.93 -6.96
N LEU A 324 10.85 -22.04 -8.22
CA LEU A 324 10.23 -22.97 -9.15
C LEU A 324 10.24 -24.38 -8.53
N PRO A 325 9.09 -25.07 -8.40
CA PRO A 325 9.14 -26.49 -8.13
C PRO A 325 9.92 -27.16 -9.27
N ALA A 326 10.84 -28.06 -8.92
CA ALA A 326 11.66 -28.77 -9.90
C ALA A 326 10.74 -29.38 -10.97
N ARG A 327 10.78 -28.84 -12.19
CA ARG A 327 10.04 -29.40 -13.31
C ARG A 327 10.70 -30.73 -13.65
N THR A 328 10.18 -31.83 -13.14
CA THR A 328 10.36 -33.13 -13.78
C THR A 328 9.59 -33.09 -15.09
N LEU A 329 10.31 -32.98 -16.21
CA LEU A 329 9.74 -33.11 -17.54
C LEU A 329 9.04 -34.49 -17.65
N PRO A 330 7.77 -34.55 -18.09
CA PRO A 330 7.10 -35.83 -18.31
C PRO A 330 7.73 -36.54 -19.51
N GLY A 331 8.36 -37.68 -19.25
CA GLY A 331 8.53 -38.81 -20.17
C GLY A 331 9.06 -38.52 -21.57
N VAL A 332 10.38 -38.54 -21.74
CA VAL A 332 10.95 -39.01 -23.02
C VAL A 332 10.74 -40.53 -23.05
N ARG A 333 9.69 -40.97 -23.75
CA ARG A 333 9.57 -42.38 -24.16
C ARG A 333 10.76 -42.71 -25.05
N ARG A 334 11.63 -43.63 -24.61
CA ARG A 334 12.53 -44.34 -25.53
C ARG A 334 11.72 -45.42 -26.23
N GLU A 335 11.26 -45.14 -27.44
CA GLU A 335 10.84 -46.16 -28.39
C GLU A 335 11.89 -46.27 -29.50
N GLY A 336 12.27 -47.51 -29.85
CA GLY A 336 13.11 -47.78 -31.02
C GLY A 336 14.12 -48.91 -30.83
N SER A 337 13.63 -50.14 -30.78
CA SER A 337 14.39 -51.39 -30.90
C SER A 337 15.04 -51.56 -32.28
N VAL A 338 16.24 -52.15 -32.35
CA VAL A 338 16.65 -53.05 -33.44
C VAL A 338 17.42 -54.23 -32.84
N PRO A 339 17.03 -55.49 -33.10
CA PRO A 339 17.79 -56.66 -32.66
C PRO A 339 18.79 -57.09 -33.73
N GLN A 340 20.05 -57.36 -33.36
CA GLN A 340 20.95 -58.19 -34.16
C GLN A 340 21.75 -59.13 -33.27
N SER A 341 21.42 -60.41 -33.39
CA SER A 341 22.28 -61.54 -33.10
C SER A 341 23.33 -61.69 -34.21
N VAL A 342 24.64 -61.73 -33.90
CA VAL A 342 25.65 -62.62 -34.53
C VAL A 342 26.84 -62.76 -33.57
N ARG A 343 27.29 -64.00 -33.35
CA ARG A 343 28.48 -64.41 -32.59
C ARG A 343 29.79 -64.06 -33.33
N ARG A 344 30.85 -63.72 -32.57
CA ARG A 344 32.27 -64.20 -32.66
C ARG A 344 33.14 -63.28 -31.77
N ARG A 345 33.69 -63.80 -30.66
CA ARG A 345 35.02 -64.42 -30.46
C ARG A 345 36.17 -63.41 -30.29
N ASP A 346 36.83 -63.59 -29.15
CA ASP A 346 38.27 -63.46 -28.84
C ASP A 346 38.84 -62.17 -28.19
N SER A 347 39.53 -62.46 -27.06
CA SER A 347 40.75 -61.85 -26.49
C SER A 347 40.75 -60.41 -25.92
N VAL A 348 40.60 -60.32 -24.59
CA VAL A 348 41.58 -59.86 -23.55
C VAL A 348 43.02 -59.56 -24.07
N PRO A 349 43.89 -58.69 -23.46
CA PRO A 349 43.80 -57.78 -22.29
C PRO A 349 44.52 -56.39 -22.37
N ARG A 350 44.46 -55.67 -21.23
CA ARG A 350 45.58 -54.95 -20.50
C ARG A 350 45.86 -53.49 -20.87
N GLU A 351 45.72 -52.62 -19.85
CA GLU A 351 46.81 -51.87 -19.17
C GLU A 351 46.92 -50.46 -19.78
N LEU A 352 47.18 -49.35 -19.11
CA LEU A 352 47.82 -49.01 -17.83
C LEU A 352 47.43 -47.53 -17.52
N GLU A 353 47.46 -47.16 -16.24
CA GLU A 353 48.10 -45.95 -15.64
C GLU A 353 48.31 -44.68 -16.49
N ALA A 354 48.25 -43.44 -15.99
CA ALA A 354 48.23 -42.87 -14.65
C ALA A 354 48.10 -41.33 -14.78
N ALA A 355 47.98 -40.69 -13.61
CA ALA A 355 48.50 -39.35 -13.28
C ALA A 355 47.78 -38.14 -13.91
N ALA A 356 46.97 -37.43 -13.14
CA ALA A 356 47.39 -36.37 -12.21
C ALA A 356 47.73 -35.05 -12.92
N CYS A 357 46.78 -34.12 -12.87
CA CYS A 357 46.98 -32.83 -12.21
C CYS A 357 45.62 -32.24 -11.81
#